data_AF-G8U1F2-F1
#
_entry.id   AF-G8U1F2-F1
#
_cell.length_a   1.000
_cell.length_b   1.000
_cell.length_c   1.000
_cell.angle_alpha   90.00
_cell.angle_beta   90.00
_cell.angle_gamma   90.00
#
_symmetry.space_group_name_H-M   'P 1'
#
loop_
_entity.id
_entity.type
_entity.pdbx_description
1 polymer ?
#
loop_
_entity_poly.entity_id
_entity_poly.type
_entity_poly.pdbx_seq_one_letter_code
_entity_poly.pdbx_strand_id
1 'polypeptide(L)'
;MSQSPRHRQWAVALLIGATLLTGGQVQSGPSPTALRRFLAVDNSSHVITVVTDGQTEVAGPCYFGAGTRVRIYGVRQGQSTIRANRIEMLD
;
A
#
# COMPACT_ATOMS: atom_id res chain seq x y z
N MET A 1 -5.61 36.57 9.87
CA MET A 1 -5.90 35.12 9.73
C MET A 1 -5.43 34.68 8.35
N SER A 2 -4.20 34.18 8.23
CA SER A 2 -3.64 33.71 6.96
C SER A 2 -3.80 32.19 6.91
N GLN A 3 -4.78 31.70 6.16
CA GLN A 3 -4.91 30.28 5.88
C GLN A 3 -3.86 29.91 4.84
N SER A 4 -2.81 29.21 5.27
CA SER A 4 -1.83 28.60 4.39
C SER A 4 -2.51 27.78 3.30
N PRO A 5 -2.04 27.85 2.03
CA PRO A 5 -2.67 27.14 0.95
C PRO A 5 -2.48 25.64 1.19
N ARG A 6 -3.58 24.96 1.54
CA ARG A 6 -3.63 23.50 1.57
C ARG A 6 -3.27 23.01 0.17
N HIS A 7 -2.03 22.55 0.02
CA HIS A 7 -1.57 21.78 -1.12
C HIS A 7 -2.62 20.68 -1.35
N ARG A 8 -3.51 20.86 -2.32
CA ARG A 8 -4.39 19.81 -2.83
C ARG A 8 -3.45 18.80 -3.48
N GLN A 9 -2.89 17.91 -2.69
CA GLN A 9 -2.33 16.67 -3.18
C GLN A 9 -3.52 15.94 -3.79
N TRP A 10 -3.56 15.94 -5.12
CA TRP A 10 -4.49 15.15 -5.89
C TRP A 10 -4.28 13.71 -5.45
N ALA A 11 -5.24 13.14 -4.72
CA ALA A 11 -5.19 11.75 -4.31
C ALA A 11 -5.35 10.90 -5.59
N VAL A 12 -4.24 10.55 -6.22
CA VAL A 12 -4.25 9.66 -7.39
C VAL A 12 -4.54 8.26 -6.86
N ALA A 13 -5.73 7.75 -7.14
CA ALA A 13 -6.05 6.35 -6.99
C ALA A 13 -5.18 5.56 -7.97
N LEU A 14 -4.23 4.79 -7.44
CA LEU A 14 -3.32 3.98 -8.20
C LEU A 14 -3.75 2.52 -8.16
N LEU A 15 -3.66 1.87 -9.32
CA LEU A 15 -3.70 0.43 -9.47
C LEU A 15 -2.29 -0.04 -9.84
N ILE A 16 -1.61 -0.75 -8.95
CA ILE A 16 -0.25 -1.23 -9.23
C ILE A 16 -0.18 -2.74 -9.05
N GLY A 17 0.28 -3.44 -10.10
CA GLY A 17 0.81 -4.79 -9.97
C GLY A 17 2.22 -4.73 -9.39
N ALA A 18 2.45 -5.41 -8.27
CA ALA A 18 3.72 -5.38 -7.56
C ALA A 18 4.08 -6.76 -6.99
N THR A 19 5.38 -7.01 -6.86
CA THR A 19 5.92 -8.18 -6.16
C THR A 19 6.47 -7.75 -4.81
N LEU A 20 6.05 -8.41 -3.73
CA LEU A 20 6.53 -8.07 -2.39
C LEU A 20 8.00 -8.46 -2.22
N LEU A 21 8.83 -7.53 -1.76
CA LEU A 21 10.24 -7.77 -1.45
C LEU A 21 10.43 -8.30 -0.03
N THR A 22 9.54 -7.91 0.87
CA THR A 22 9.57 -8.31 2.28
C THR A 22 8.35 -9.17 2.58
N GLY A 23 8.55 -10.38 3.09
CA GLY A 23 7.46 -11.17 3.67
C GLY A 23 6.98 -10.51 4.95
N GLY A 24 5.67 -10.44 5.14
CA GLY A 24 5.12 -9.75 6.29
C GLY A 24 3.63 -9.96 6.43
N GLN A 25 3.14 -9.89 7.67
CA GLN A 25 1.72 -9.80 7.92
C GLN A 25 1.22 -8.49 7.28
N VAL A 26 0.45 -8.62 6.19
CA VAL A 26 -0.37 -7.52 5.66
C VAL A 26 -1.68 -7.42 6.46
N GLN A 27 -1.87 -8.33 7.43
CA GLN A 27 -3.10 -8.63 8.13
C GLN A 27 -3.87 -7.40 8.64
N SER A 28 -5.09 -7.33 8.09
CA SER A 28 -6.32 -6.80 8.67
C SER A 28 -6.61 -7.46 10.02
N GLY A 29 -6.65 -6.64 11.06
CA GLY A 29 -7.08 -7.01 12.41
C GLY A 29 -7.51 -5.75 13.15
N PRO A 30 -8.31 -5.84 14.22
CA PRO A 30 -9.07 -4.72 14.80
C PRO A 30 -8.21 -3.66 15.50
N SER A 31 -6.87 -3.64 15.30
CA SER A 31 -6.03 -2.56 15.80
C SER A 31 -6.00 -1.43 14.76
N PRO A 32 -6.77 -0.35 14.94
CA PRO A 32 -6.91 0.71 13.95
C PRO A 32 -5.63 1.57 13.85
N THR A 33 -4.66 1.35 14.75
CA THR A 33 -3.55 2.26 15.03
C THR A 33 -2.20 1.77 14.54
N ALA A 34 -2.04 0.50 14.16
CA ALA A 34 -0.76 -0.02 13.69
C ALA A 34 -0.61 0.21 12.17
N LEU A 35 0.08 1.31 11.80
CA LEU A 35 0.57 1.49 10.44
C LEU A 35 1.64 0.44 10.15
N ARG A 36 1.44 -0.34 9.09
CA ARG A 36 2.42 -1.30 8.60
C ARG A 36 3.02 -0.81 7.30
N ARG A 37 4.28 -1.17 7.07
CA ARG A 37 5.01 -0.81 5.86
C ARG A 37 5.70 -2.03 5.32
N PHE A 38 5.62 -2.23 4.01
CA PHE A 38 6.39 -3.26 3.32
C PHE A 38 6.90 -2.70 1.99
N LEU A 39 7.97 -3.31 1.50
CA LEU A 39 8.57 -2.96 0.23
C LEU A 39 8.02 -3.87 -0.85
N ALA A 40 7.73 -3.29 -2.01
CA ALA A 40 7.35 -4.02 -3.19
C ALA A 40 8.08 -3.45 -4.41
N VAL A 41 8.19 -4.24 -5.47
CA VAL A 41 8.67 -3.80 -6.78
C VAL A 41 7.50 -3.80 -7.74
N ASP A 42 7.26 -2.66 -8.39
CA ASP A 42 6.25 -2.56 -9.44
C ASP A 42 6.69 -3.26 -10.73
N ASN A 43 5.79 -3.36 -11.70
CA ASN A 43 6.09 -3.95 -13.01
C ASN A 43 7.17 -3.20 -13.82
N SER A 44 7.53 -1.97 -13.42
CA SER A 44 8.60 -1.17 -14.04
C SER A 44 9.93 -1.31 -13.31
N SER A 45 10.05 -2.27 -12.39
CA SER A 45 11.24 -2.48 -11.55
C SER A 45 11.52 -1.34 -10.54
N HIS A 46 10.53 -0.49 -10.23
CA HIS A 46 10.69 0.52 -9.21
C HIS A 46 10.33 -0.02 -7.82
N VAL A 47 11.19 0.26 -6.85
CA VAL A 47 10.90 -0.04 -5.45
C VAL A 47 9.90 0.98 -4.91
N ILE A 48 8.80 0.47 -4.37
CA ILE A 48 7.75 1.24 -3.72
C ILE A 48 7.59 0.81 -2.26
N THR A 49 7.29 1.79 -1.41
CA THR A 49 6.85 1.57 -0.03
C THR A 49 5.34 1.54 0.00
N VAL A 50 4.76 0.44 0.48
CA VAL A 50 3.32 0.29 0.63
C VAL A 50 3.00 0.40 2.11
N VAL A 51 2.06 1.27 2.44
CA VAL A 51 1.61 1.53 3.81
C VAL A 51 0.18 1.01 3.95
N THR A 52 -0.05 0.16 4.94
CA THR A 52 -1.39 -0.32 5.30
C THR A 52 -1.75 0.11 6.71
N ASP A 53 -3.03 0.22 6.99
CA ASP A 53 -3.58 0.49 8.32
C ASP A 53 -4.71 -0.52 8.62
N GLY A 54 -5.34 -0.38 9.79
CA GLY A 54 -6.44 -1.25 10.20
C GLY A 54 -7.71 -1.11 9.35
N GLN A 55 -7.74 -0.23 8.33
CA GLN A 55 -8.85 -0.07 7.38
C GLN A 55 -8.49 -0.58 5.98
N THR A 56 -7.24 -1.00 5.74
CA THR A 56 -6.86 -1.61 4.47
C THR A 56 -7.57 -2.95 4.29
N GLU A 57 -8.32 -3.10 3.21
CA GLU A 57 -8.95 -4.36 2.82
C GLU A 57 -7.88 -5.30 2.20
N VAL A 58 -7.86 -6.56 2.62
CA VAL A 58 -6.95 -7.57 2.07
C VAL A 58 -7.77 -8.71 1.52
N ALA A 59 -7.81 -8.82 0.19
CA ALA A 59 -8.46 -9.92 -0.51
C ALA A 59 -7.42 -11.01 -0.82
N GLY A 60 -7.36 -12.03 0.05
CA GLY A 60 -6.38 -13.10 -0.02
C GLY A 60 -6.02 -13.61 1.37
N PRO A 61 -4.95 -14.43 1.51
CA PRO A 61 -4.45 -14.82 2.82
C PRO A 61 -4.04 -13.58 3.63
N CYS A 62 -4.28 -13.61 4.94
CA CYS A 62 -3.87 -12.55 5.87
C CYS A 62 -2.35 -12.31 5.91
N TYR A 63 -1.58 -13.21 5.31
CA TYR A 63 -0.13 -13.17 5.22
C TYR A 63 0.31 -13.28 3.76
N PHE A 64 1.14 -12.35 3.32
CA PHE A 64 1.83 -12.45 2.04
C PHE A 64 3.31 -12.69 2.27
N GLY A 65 3.86 -13.67 1.55
CA GLY A 65 5.28 -13.96 1.58
C GLY A 65 6.07 -12.98 0.71
N ALA A 66 7.40 -12.98 0.87
CA ALA A 66 8.27 -12.38 -0.14
C ALA A 66 8.08 -13.12 -1.47
N GLY A 67 8.08 -12.40 -2.58
CA GLY A 67 7.82 -12.95 -3.91
C GLY A 67 6.33 -13.06 -4.27
N THR A 68 5.40 -12.83 -3.32
CA THR A 68 3.97 -12.80 -3.64
C THR A 68 3.66 -11.65 -4.59
N ARG A 69 2.97 -11.95 -5.69
CA ARG A 69 2.43 -10.94 -6.61
C ARG A 69 1.11 -10.44 -6.06
N VAL A 70 0.96 -9.13 -6.03
CA VAL A 70 -0.23 -8.47 -5.52
C VAL A 70 -0.64 -7.32 -6.45
N ARG A 71 -1.92 -6.98 -6.38
CA ARG A 71 -2.48 -5.76 -6.94
C ARG A 71 -2.84 -4.84 -5.79
N ILE A 72 -2.31 -3.62 -5.84
CA ILE A 72 -2.43 -2.62 -4.79
C ILE A 72 -3.29 -1.48 -5.30
N TYR A 73 -4.33 -1.17 -4.53
CA TYR A 73 -5.22 -0.04 -4.73
C TYR A 73 -4.97 0.96 -3.62
N GLY A 74 -4.64 2.20 -3.95
CA GLY A 74 -4.32 3.17 -2.92
C GLY A 74 -4.04 4.56 -3.44
N VAL A 75 -3.60 5.43 -2.54
CA VAL A 75 -3.26 6.82 -2.84
C VAL A 75 -1.74 6.99 -2.75
N ARG A 76 -1.14 7.61 -3.78
CA ARG A 76 0.28 7.98 -3.73
C ARG A 76 0.51 9.06 -2.67
N GLN A 77 1.43 8.82 -1.74
CA GLN A 77 1.89 9.78 -0.74
C GLN A 77 3.36 10.14 -0.97
N GLY A 78 3.64 10.89 -2.05
CA GLY A 78 5.00 11.27 -2.44
C GLY A 78 5.54 10.45 -3.62
N GLN A 79 6.86 10.35 -3.76
CA GLN A 79 7.47 9.76 -4.96
C GLN A 79 7.40 8.23 -5.00
N SER A 80 7.57 7.52 -3.90
CA SER A 80 7.60 6.05 -3.91
C SER A 80 6.72 5.41 -2.85
N THR A 81 5.86 6.18 -2.19
CA THR A 81 5.00 5.67 -1.13
C THR A 81 3.55 5.61 -1.58
N ILE A 82 2.88 4.51 -1.26
CA ILE A 82 1.46 4.28 -1.54
C ILE A 82 0.79 3.91 -0.23
N ARG A 83 -0.25 4.67 0.15
CA ARG A 83 -1.17 4.26 1.20
C ARG A 83 -2.23 3.38 0.57
N ALA A 84 -2.21 2.09 0.89
CA ALA A 84 -3.10 1.10 0.31
C ALA A 84 -4.46 1.11 1.02
N ASN A 85 -5.51 1.19 0.22
CA ASN A 85 -6.90 1.01 0.63
C ASN A 85 -7.30 -0.46 0.47
N ARG A 86 -6.78 -1.14 -0.55
CA ARG A 86 -7.05 -2.54 -0.82
C ARG A 86 -5.84 -3.25 -1.44
N ILE A 87 -5.61 -4.50 -1.07
CA ILE A 87 -4.57 -5.35 -1.63
C ILE A 87 -5.19 -6.69 -2.01
N GLU A 88 -4.95 -7.13 -3.24
CA GLU A 88 -5.41 -8.41 -3.76
C GLU A 88 -4.21 -9.26 -4.14
N MET A 89 -4.20 -10.54 -3.77
CA MET A 89 -3.21 -11.47 -4.30
C MET A 89 -3.47 -11.75 -5.79
N LEU A 90 -2.42 -11.81 -6.59
CA LEU A 90 -2.46 -12.25 -7.97
C LEU A 90 -1.88 -13.67 -8.03
N ASP A 91 -2.70 -14.63 -8.45
CA ASP A 91 -2.26 -15.99 -8.77
C ASP A 91 -1.35 -16.02 -10.02
#